data_AF-A0A524E5N5-F1
#
_entry.id   AF-A0A524E5N5-F1
#
_cell.length_a   1.000
_cell.length_b   1.000
_cell.length_c   1.000
_cell.angle_alpha   90.00
_cell.angle_beta   90.00
_cell.angle_gamma   90.00
#
_symmetry.space_group_name_H-M   'P 1'
#
loop_
_entity.id
_entity.type
_entity.pdbx_description
1 polymer ?
#
loop_
_entity_poly.entity_id
_entity_poly.type
_entity_poly.pdbx_seq_one_letter_code
_entity_poly.pdbx_strand_id
1 'polypeptide(L)'
;MKEFKELEELFESETIKPTFDYVHVILALFIFDENPNGIGRYRLKKELKIGEGTAKSLIIKLNEKIRFISLLDDNIRKGHVLTKRGKDFLNNIKEEIPFLTIGDTDMLEEIIIEVEDSSVCICQVKNRADKISNGVAQRDAAIKIGGKGASCIAFDGERLSFKLGPSSSDDQELMKIRSEIQEYFNNIIIKENSMLDKNDVIIIGLAKDPETARLASLNAALTLI
;
A
#
# COMPACT_ATOMS: atom_id res chain seq x y z
N MET A 1 -10.06 9.63 -9.76
CA MET A 1 -9.54 10.47 -8.65
C MET A 1 -8.58 11.49 -9.23
N LYS A 2 -8.54 12.70 -8.66
CA LYS A 2 -7.70 13.80 -9.15
C LYS A 2 -6.20 13.47 -9.04
N GLU A 3 -5.83 12.62 -8.08
CA GLU A 3 -4.46 12.23 -7.75
C GLU A 3 -3.78 11.31 -8.77
N PHE A 4 -4.54 10.55 -9.58
CA PHE A 4 -3.95 9.61 -10.55
C PHE A 4 -3.97 10.07 -11.99
N LYS A 5 -4.36 11.32 -12.26
CA LYS A 5 -4.43 11.86 -13.62
C LYS A 5 -3.07 11.78 -14.34
N GLU A 6 -1.97 12.01 -13.62
CA GLU A 6 -0.60 11.91 -14.19
C GLU A 6 -0.21 10.48 -14.57
N LEU A 7 -0.91 9.47 -14.08
CA LEU A 7 -0.65 8.07 -14.36
C LEU A 7 -1.49 7.53 -15.51
N GLU A 8 -2.52 8.26 -15.98
CA GLU A 8 -3.41 7.81 -17.07
C GLU A 8 -2.62 7.43 -18.33
N GLU A 9 -1.59 8.20 -18.67
CA GLU A 9 -0.70 7.96 -19.83
C GLU A 9 0.03 6.60 -19.73
N LEU A 10 0.25 6.08 -18.52
CA LEU A 10 0.83 4.75 -18.34
C LEU A 10 -0.09 3.64 -18.85
N PHE A 11 -1.40 3.85 -18.81
CA PHE A 11 -2.40 2.84 -19.17
C PHE A 11 -2.87 2.95 -20.63
N GLU A 12 -2.50 4.05 -21.30
CA GLU A 12 -2.73 4.21 -22.74
C GLU A 12 -1.88 3.21 -23.54
N SER A 13 -2.54 2.55 -24.49
CA SER A 13 -1.93 1.62 -25.44
C SER A 13 -2.79 1.48 -26.69
N GLU A 14 -2.18 1.60 -27.86
CA GLU A 14 -2.84 1.42 -29.16
C GLU A 14 -3.16 -0.04 -29.48
N THR A 15 -2.53 -1.00 -28.79
CA THR A 15 -2.61 -2.42 -29.11
C THR A 15 -3.15 -3.24 -27.95
N ILE A 16 -2.35 -3.45 -26.91
CA ILE A 16 -2.69 -4.29 -25.75
C ILE A 16 -2.60 -3.44 -24.49
N LYS A 17 -3.68 -3.45 -23.70
CA LYS A 17 -3.69 -2.76 -22.40
C LYS A 17 -2.57 -3.32 -21.50
N PRO A 18 -1.87 -2.45 -20.74
CA PRO A 18 -0.87 -2.92 -19.79
C PRO A 18 -1.46 -3.94 -18.81
N THR A 19 -0.65 -4.94 -18.45
CA THR A 19 -1.04 -6.02 -17.52
C THR A 19 -0.66 -5.71 -16.07
N PHE A 20 -0.40 -4.44 -15.78
CA PHE A 20 -0.23 -3.93 -14.42
C PHE A 20 -1.36 -2.93 -14.13
N ASP A 21 -1.51 -2.63 -12.84
CA ASP A 21 -2.53 -1.73 -12.27
C ASP A 21 -1.86 -0.59 -11.49
N TYR A 22 -2.64 0.41 -11.07
CA TYR A 22 -2.16 1.54 -10.25
C TYR A 22 -1.34 1.10 -9.03
N VAL A 23 -1.77 0.06 -8.31
CA VAL A 23 -1.04 -0.47 -7.15
C VAL A 23 0.41 -0.86 -7.49
N HIS A 24 0.65 -1.43 -8.68
CA HIS A 24 2.00 -1.81 -9.10
C HIS A 24 2.85 -0.58 -9.41
N VAL A 25 2.25 0.47 -9.98
CA VAL A 25 2.91 1.75 -10.26
C VAL A 25 3.30 2.42 -8.95
N ILE A 26 2.35 2.57 -8.02
CA ILE A 26 2.59 3.24 -6.73
C ILE A 26 3.59 2.46 -5.89
N LEU A 27 3.43 1.12 -5.77
CA LEU A 27 4.38 0.29 -5.02
C LEU A 27 5.79 0.34 -5.63
N ALA A 28 5.91 0.42 -6.97
CA ALA A 28 7.21 0.59 -7.61
C ALA A 28 7.90 1.88 -7.14
N LEU A 29 7.17 2.99 -7.03
CA LEU A 29 7.72 4.26 -6.56
C LEU A 29 8.19 4.17 -5.10
N PHE A 30 7.40 3.55 -4.21
CA PHE A 30 7.84 3.25 -2.84
C PHE A 30 9.15 2.43 -2.83
N ILE A 31 9.22 1.37 -3.64
CA ILE A 31 10.43 0.52 -3.74
C ILE A 31 11.64 1.32 -4.23
N PHE A 32 11.47 2.20 -5.22
CA PHE A 32 12.58 3.05 -5.70
C PHE A 32 13.03 4.06 -4.62
N ASP A 33 12.11 4.61 -3.84
CA ASP A 33 12.43 5.53 -2.73
C ASP A 33 13.20 4.82 -1.60
N GLU A 34 12.79 3.59 -1.26
CA GLU A 34 13.47 2.71 -0.30
C GLU A 34 14.89 2.29 -0.76
N ASN A 35 15.19 2.41 -2.06
CA ASN A 35 16.42 1.91 -2.66
C ASN A 35 17.12 3.00 -3.51
N PRO A 36 17.71 4.03 -2.87
CA PRO A 36 18.34 5.16 -3.58
C PRO A 36 19.58 4.75 -4.41
N ASN A 37 20.12 3.55 -4.19
CA ASN A 37 21.22 2.98 -4.98
C ASN A 37 20.78 2.27 -6.26
N GLY A 38 19.48 2.29 -6.55
CA GLY A 38 18.89 1.79 -7.78
C GLY A 38 18.32 0.38 -7.68
N ILE A 39 17.25 0.15 -8.45
CA ILE A 39 16.55 -1.13 -8.57
C ILE A 39 16.57 -1.61 -10.02
N GLY A 40 17.01 -2.85 -10.21
CA GLY A 40 16.97 -3.53 -11.49
C GLY A 40 15.62 -4.20 -11.77
N ARG A 41 15.34 -4.44 -13.06
CA ARG A 41 14.09 -5.08 -13.54
C ARG A 41 13.77 -6.41 -12.86
N TYR A 42 14.79 -7.24 -12.61
CA TYR A 42 14.58 -8.56 -12.02
C TYR A 42 14.08 -8.47 -10.57
N ARG A 43 14.65 -7.56 -9.78
CA ARG A 43 14.20 -7.31 -8.40
C ARG A 43 12.81 -6.70 -8.40
N LEU A 44 12.56 -5.68 -9.24
CA LEU A 44 11.24 -5.05 -9.35
C LEU A 44 10.14 -6.07 -9.73
N LYS A 45 10.43 -6.98 -10.66
CA LYS A 45 9.53 -8.08 -11.02
C LYS A 45 9.14 -8.93 -9.81
N LYS A 46 10.11 -9.28 -8.97
CA LYS A 46 9.89 -10.11 -7.77
C LYS A 46 9.01 -9.37 -6.76
N GLU A 47 9.39 -8.14 -6.42
CA GLU A 47 8.68 -7.29 -5.45
C GLU A 47 7.24 -7.00 -5.84
N LEU A 48 6.98 -6.83 -7.15
CA LEU A 48 5.65 -6.53 -7.68
C LEU A 48 4.85 -7.77 -8.11
N LYS A 49 5.42 -8.98 -8.02
CA LYS A 49 4.77 -10.25 -8.40
C LYS A 49 4.20 -10.25 -9.84
N ILE A 50 4.83 -9.53 -10.76
CA ILE A 50 4.42 -9.41 -12.16
C ILE A 50 5.29 -10.23 -13.12
N GLY A 51 4.81 -10.42 -14.35
CA GLY A 51 5.58 -11.08 -15.42
C GLY A 51 6.78 -10.24 -15.91
N GLU A 52 7.77 -10.89 -16.54
CA GLU A 52 8.98 -10.20 -17.03
C GLU A 52 8.66 -9.14 -18.10
N GLY A 53 7.77 -9.45 -19.03
CA GLY A 53 7.30 -8.50 -20.04
C GLY A 53 6.60 -7.29 -19.40
N THR A 54 5.78 -7.53 -18.37
CA THR A 54 5.10 -6.49 -17.60
C THR A 54 6.08 -5.59 -16.86
N ALA A 55 7.08 -6.17 -16.18
CA ALA A 55 8.11 -5.40 -15.49
C ALA A 55 8.95 -4.55 -16.46
N LYS A 56 9.28 -5.09 -17.65
CA LYS A 56 9.97 -4.33 -18.70
C LYS A 56 9.11 -3.15 -19.17
N SER A 57 7.84 -3.40 -19.46
CA SER A 57 6.89 -2.38 -19.92
C SER A 57 6.69 -1.28 -18.88
N LEU A 58 6.51 -1.65 -17.61
CA LEU A 58 6.37 -0.70 -16.51
C LEU A 58 7.59 0.23 -16.39
N ILE A 59 8.81 -0.32 -16.39
CA ILE A 59 10.04 0.49 -16.32
C ILE A 59 10.14 1.45 -17.51
N ILE A 60 9.89 0.97 -18.73
CA ILE A 60 9.93 1.80 -19.94
C ILE A 60 8.93 2.96 -19.81
N LYS A 61 7.69 2.68 -19.41
CA LYS A 61 6.66 3.71 -19.27
C LYS A 61 6.98 4.71 -18.14
N LEU A 62 7.48 4.24 -16.99
CA LEU A 62 7.90 5.11 -15.89
C LEU A 62 9.09 6.03 -16.27
N ASN A 63 10.03 5.52 -17.07
CA ASN A 63 11.22 6.26 -17.48
C ASN A 63 10.94 7.20 -18.67
N GLU A 64 10.36 6.68 -19.74
CA GLU A 64 10.28 7.37 -21.03
C GLU A 64 8.99 8.19 -21.21
N LYS A 65 7.86 7.73 -20.65
CA LYS A 65 6.57 8.42 -20.80
C LYS A 65 6.41 9.53 -19.76
N ILE A 66 6.41 9.16 -18.48
CA ILE A 66 6.11 10.13 -17.40
C ILE A 66 7.36 10.67 -16.68
N ARG A 67 8.54 10.08 -16.94
CA ARG A 67 9.85 10.48 -16.40
C ARG A 67 9.93 10.49 -14.86
N PHE A 68 9.29 9.52 -14.23
CA PHE A 68 9.31 9.37 -12.77
C PHE A 68 10.55 8.62 -12.28
N ILE A 69 11.19 7.84 -13.15
CA ILE A 69 12.46 7.17 -12.86
C ILE A 69 13.48 7.50 -13.94
N SER A 70 14.76 7.33 -13.61
CA SER A 70 15.87 7.39 -14.58
C SER A 70 16.91 6.34 -14.23
N LEU A 71 17.78 6.01 -15.18
CA LEU A 71 18.97 5.21 -14.88
C LEU A 71 19.88 5.99 -13.91
N LEU A 72 20.44 5.29 -12.93
CA LEU A 72 21.35 5.92 -11.95
C LEU A 72 22.70 6.28 -12.57
N ASP A 73 23.19 5.43 -13.48
CA ASP A 73 24.43 5.62 -14.24
C ASP A 73 24.32 4.80 -15.53
N ASP A 74 24.52 5.42 -16.69
CA ASP A 74 24.44 4.73 -17.98
C ASP A 74 25.63 3.78 -18.23
N ASN A 75 26.74 3.97 -17.49
CA ASN A 75 27.96 3.16 -17.60
C ASN A 75 28.01 1.99 -16.61
N ILE A 76 27.12 1.95 -15.62
CA ILE A 76 27.09 0.91 -14.59
C ILE A 76 25.69 0.32 -14.52
N ARG A 77 25.55 -1.00 -14.53
CA ARG A 77 24.26 -1.71 -14.43
C ARG A 77 23.59 -1.56 -13.04
N LYS A 78 23.45 -0.33 -12.51
CA LYS A 78 22.91 -0.01 -11.17
C LYS A 78 21.39 0.10 -11.10
N GLY A 79 20.69 -0.06 -12.23
CA GLY A 79 19.22 -0.01 -12.26
C GLY A 79 18.69 1.43 -12.27
N HIS A 80 17.43 1.59 -11.91
CA HIS A 80 16.73 2.88 -11.96
C HIS A 80 16.49 3.44 -10.56
N VAL A 81 16.41 4.77 -10.47
CA VAL A 81 16.09 5.53 -9.27
C VAL A 81 14.98 6.54 -9.56
N LEU A 82 14.32 7.06 -8.52
CA LEU A 82 13.36 8.15 -8.69
C LEU A 82 14.05 9.40 -9.23
N THR A 83 13.41 10.05 -10.20
CA THR A 83 13.72 11.44 -10.55
C THR A 83 13.11 12.38 -9.51
N LYS A 84 13.48 13.66 -9.56
CA LYS A 84 12.81 14.69 -8.75
C LYS A 84 11.29 14.68 -8.95
N ARG A 85 10.84 14.58 -10.21
CA ARG A 85 9.41 14.54 -10.56
C ARG A 85 8.71 13.32 -9.96
N GLY A 86 9.32 12.13 -10.04
CA GLY A 86 8.77 10.93 -9.42
C GLY A 86 8.73 11.01 -7.90
N LYS A 87 9.74 11.64 -7.28
CA LYS A 87 9.78 11.89 -5.85
C LYS A 87 8.71 12.88 -5.39
N ASP A 88 8.52 13.98 -6.12
CA ASP A 88 7.48 14.97 -5.83
C ASP A 88 6.08 14.33 -5.92
N PHE A 89 5.83 13.51 -6.95
CA PHE A 89 4.58 12.75 -7.06
C PHE A 89 4.41 11.76 -5.89
N LEU A 90 5.43 10.99 -5.55
CA LEU A 90 5.37 10.04 -4.44
C LEU A 90 5.15 10.76 -3.10
N ASN A 91 5.75 11.92 -2.89
CA ASN A 91 5.53 12.71 -1.68
C ASN A 91 4.06 13.09 -1.51
N ASN A 92 3.37 13.48 -2.59
CA ASN A 92 1.93 13.75 -2.54
C ASN A 92 1.13 12.49 -2.15
N ILE A 93 1.53 11.31 -2.64
CA ILE A 93 0.91 10.04 -2.21
C ILE A 93 1.21 9.77 -0.74
N LYS A 94 2.42 10.09 -0.26
CA LYS A 94 2.84 9.90 1.14
C LYS A 94 2.15 10.86 2.11
N GLU A 95 1.57 11.96 1.65
CA GLU A 95 0.68 12.79 2.48
C GLU A 95 -0.59 12.02 2.87
N GLU A 96 -1.06 11.09 2.02
CA GLU A 96 -2.24 10.27 2.27
C GLU A 96 -1.88 8.87 2.80
N ILE A 97 -0.80 8.26 2.29
CA ILE A 97 -0.32 6.92 2.67
C ILE A 97 1.19 7.02 3.02
N PRO A 98 1.54 7.41 4.27
CA PRO A 98 2.91 7.77 4.61
C PRO A 98 3.92 6.63 4.48
N PHE A 99 3.50 5.40 4.79
CA PHE A 99 4.37 4.24 4.82
C PHE A 99 3.63 2.94 4.51
N LEU A 100 4.42 1.92 4.16
CA LEU A 100 4.03 0.51 4.17
C LEU A 100 5.11 -0.27 4.90
N THR A 101 4.73 -1.07 5.89
CA THR A 101 5.69 -1.83 6.69
C THR A 101 5.20 -3.25 6.90
N ILE A 102 6.11 -4.20 7.10
CA ILE A 102 5.74 -5.58 7.41
C ILE A 102 5.34 -5.65 8.88
N GLY A 103 4.16 -6.22 9.13
CA GLY A 103 3.63 -6.44 10.46
C GLY A 103 4.16 -7.72 11.09
N ASP A 104 4.05 -7.78 12.41
CA ASP A 104 4.27 -8.96 13.21
C ASP A 104 2.96 -9.75 13.26
N THR A 105 3.00 -10.94 12.68
CA THR A 105 1.86 -11.84 12.54
C THR A 105 1.33 -12.25 13.93
N ASP A 106 2.20 -12.48 14.91
CA ASP A 106 1.82 -12.96 16.24
C ASP A 106 1.06 -11.87 17.03
N MET A 107 1.45 -10.60 16.85
CA MET A 107 0.77 -9.46 17.48
C MET A 107 -0.63 -9.20 16.93
N LEU A 108 -0.96 -9.74 15.76
CA LEU A 108 -2.17 -9.40 15.01
C LEU A 108 -3.14 -10.57 14.86
N GLU A 109 -2.82 -11.74 15.42
CA GLU A 109 -3.63 -12.95 15.31
C GLU A 109 -5.06 -12.78 15.84
N GLU A 110 -5.25 -11.95 16.86
CA GLU A 110 -6.56 -11.73 17.50
C GLU A 110 -7.51 -10.87 16.65
N ILE A 111 -6.97 -10.08 15.71
CA ILE A 111 -7.73 -9.05 14.99
C ILE A 111 -7.80 -9.33 13.48
N ILE A 112 -7.26 -10.47 13.04
CA ILE A 112 -7.20 -10.86 11.64
C ILE A 112 -7.58 -12.34 11.51
N ILE A 113 -8.31 -12.66 10.45
CA ILE A 113 -8.72 -14.02 10.12
C ILE A 113 -7.68 -14.65 9.17
N GLU A 114 -7.40 -15.95 9.33
CA GLU A 114 -6.45 -16.72 8.48
C GLU A 114 -4.99 -16.24 8.54
N VAL A 115 -4.54 -15.90 9.74
CA VAL A 115 -3.18 -15.41 10.01
C VAL A 115 -2.12 -16.51 9.90
N GLU A 116 -2.49 -17.77 10.12
CA GLU A 116 -1.60 -18.91 9.97
C GLU A 116 -0.98 -18.97 8.56
N ASP A 117 0.34 -19.14 8.51
CA ASP A 117 1.16 -19.14 7.29
C ASP A 117 0.89 -17.92 6.37
N SER A 118 0.62 -16.76 6.97
CA SER A 118 0.44 -15.49 6.28
C SER A 118 1.55 -14.49 6.61
N SER A 119 1.90 -13.69 5.61
CA SER A 119 2.63 -12.43 5.80
C SER A 119 1.64 -11.28 5.88
N VAL A 120 1.95 -10.30 6.73
CA VAL A 120 1.11 -9.13 6.98
C VAL A 120 1.85 -7.86 6.56
N CYS A 121 1.15 -6.94 5.90
CA CYS A 121 1.65 -5.59 5.65
C CYS A 121 0.67 -4.54 6.18
N ILE A 122 1.19 -3.61 6.96
CA ILE A 122 0.45 -2.53 7.58
C ILE A 122 0.73 -1.25 6.80
N CYS A 123 -0.31 -0.49 6.48
CA CYS A 123 -0.17 0.89 6.03
C CYS A 123 -1.20 1.79 6.73
N GLN A 124 -0.85 3.07 6.83
CA GLN A 124 -1.73 4.11 7.35
C GLN A 124 -2.34 4.88 6.18
N VAL A 125 -3.61 5.25 6.29
CA VAL A 125 -4.31 6.16 5.37
C VAL A 125 -4.84 7.35 6.16
N LYS A 126 -4.42 8.56 5.79
CA LYS A 126 -4.68 9.78 6.57
C LYS A 126 -6.08 10.31 6.33
N ASN A 127 -6.83 10.60 7.39
CA ASN A 127 -8.14 11.26 7.33
C ASN A 127 -9.10 10.67 6.26
N ARG A 128 -9.30 9.35 6.28
CA ARG A 128 -10.19 8.62 5.33
C ARG A 128 -11.17 7.64 6.01
N ALA A 129 -11.32 7.69 7.34
CA ALA A 129 -12.26 6.81 8.04
C ALA A 129 -13.72 6.97 7.57
N ASP A 130 -14.11 8.13 7.03
CA ASP A 130 -15.43 8.40 6.45
C ASP A 130 -15.69 7.65 5.14
N LYS A 131 -14.64 7.20 4.45
CA LYS A 131 -14.74 6.41 3.21
C LYS A 131 -14.98 4.93 3.46
N ILE A 132 -14.88 4.48 4.71
CA ILE A 132 -15.07 3.09 5.09
C ILE A 132 -16.50 2.88 5.54
N SER A 133 -17.24 2.05 4.81
CA SER A 133 -18.57 1.58 5.22
C SER A 133 -18.47 0.38 6.16
N ASN A 134 -17.94 -0.74 5.66
CA ASN A 134 -17.82 -2.00 6.38
C ASN A 134 -16.53 -2.77 6.03
N GLY A 135 -15.58 -2.13 5.34
CA GLY A 135 -14.30 -2.74 4.95
C GLY A 135 -14.36 -3.76 3.80
N VAL A 136 -15.56 -4.12 3.30
CA VAL A 136 -15.70 -5.16 2.25
C VAL A 136 -15.02 -4.76 0.95
N ALA A 137 -15.15 -3.49 0.54
CA ALA A 137 -14.51 -2.99 -0.67
C ALA A 137 -12.97 -3.09 -0.59
N GLN A 138 -12.39 -2.80 0.57
CA GLN A 138 -10.95 -2.89 0.82
C GLN A 138 -10.48 -4.34 0.82
N ARG A 139 -11.23 -5.23 1.48
CA ARG A 139 -10.96 -6.67 1.47
C ARG A 139 -10.98 -7.25 0.05
N ASP A 140 -12.03 -6.94 -0.71
CA ASP A 140 -12.20 -7.48 -2.06
C ASP A 140 -11.14 -6.91 -3.02
N ALA A 141 -10.71 -5.65 -2.83
CA ALA A 141 -9.58 -5.07 -3.55
C ALA A 141 -8.26 -5.79 -3.23
N ALA A 142 -8.01 -6.14 -1.96
CA ALA A 142 -6.84 -6.92 -1.58
C ALA A 142 -6.86 -8.34 -2.18
N ILE A 143 -8.02 -9.00 -2.21
CA ILE A 143 -8.17 -10.33 -2.82
C ILE A 143 -7.93 -10.26 -4.34
N LYS A 144 -8.42 -9.22 -5.00
CA LYS A 144 -8.25 -9.02 -6.45
C LYS A 144 -6.79 -9.00 -6.90
N ILE A 145 -5.86 -8.56 -6.04
CA ILE A 145 -4.41 -8.52 -6.34
C ILE A 145 -3.65 -9.75 -5.83
N GLY A 146 -4.35 -10.81 -5.44
CA GLY A 146 -3.75 -12.07 -4.98
C GLY A 146 -3.51 -12.16 -3.47
N GLY A 147 -3.95 -11.17 -2.69
CA GLY A 147 -3.98 -11.25 -1.24
C GLY A 147 -5.03 -12.23 -0.72
N LYS A 148 -4.96 -12.58 0.57
CA LYS A 148 -6.01 -13.32 1.30
C LYS A 148 -7.14 -12.39 1.76
N GLY A 149 -6.86 -11.10 1.93
CA GLY A 149 -7.82 -10.10 2.36
C GLY A 149 -7.15 -8.85 2.93
N ALA A 150 -7.97 -7.94 3.45
CA ALA A 150 -7.51 -6.79 4.21
C ALA A 150 -8.52 -6.44 5.33
N SER A 151 -7.98 -6.00 6.46
CA SER A 151 -8.73 -5.46 7.60
C SER A 151 -8.53 -3.95 7.68
N CYS A 152 -9.57 -3.21 8.07
CA CYS A 152 -9.51 -1.76 8.22
C CYS A 152 -9.92 -1.35 9.63
N ILE A 153 -9.08 -0.57 10.28
CA ILE A 153 -9.26 -0.10 11.66
C ILE A 153 -9.16 1.42 11.63
N ALA A 154 -10.15 2.11 12.19
CA ALA A 154 -10.19 3.56 12.21
C ALA A 154 -9.85 4.10 13.60
N PHE A 155 -9.19 5.25 13.63
CA PHE A 155 -8.90 5.99 14.85
C PHE A 155 -9.90 7.13 15.06
N ASP A 156 -10.56 7.16 16.21
CA ASP A 156 -11.55 8.21 16.54
C ASP A 156 -10.94 9.45 17.23
N GLY A 157 -9.63 9.41 17.52
CA GLY A 157 -8.89 10.40 18.30
C GLY A 157 -8.43 9.88 19.66
N GLU A 158 -8.98 8.76 20.13
CA GLU A 158 -8.60 8.11 21.39
C GLU A 158 -8.30 6.62 21.19
N ARG A 159 -9.14 5.91 20.42
CA ARG A 159 -9.08 4.45 20.28
C ARG A 159 -9.17 4.00 18.83
N LEU A 160 -8.52 2.87 18.58
CA LEU A 160 -8.64 2.13 17.34
C LEU A 160 -9.85 1.19 17.41
N SER A 161 -10.65 1.16 16.35
CA SER A 161 -11.83 0.28 16.27
C SER A 161 -12.12 -0.16 14.85
N PHE A 162 -12.72 -1.34 14.71
CA PHE A 162 -13.29 -1.78 13.44
C PHE A 162 -14.53 -0.96 13.08
N LYS A 163 -14.71 -0.66 11.78
CA LYS A 163 -15.95 -0.07 11.26
C LYS A 163 -16.82 -1.18 10.67
N LEU A 164 -17.92 -1.51 11.34
CA LEU A 164 -18.97 -2.39 10.80
C LEU A 164 -20.29 -1.62 10.69
N GLY A 165 -20.55 -0.97 9.55
CA GLY A 165 -21.89 -0.51 9.15
C GLY A 165 -22.72 0.16 10.27
N PRO A 166 -24.07 0.13 10.19
CA PRO A 166 -24.92 0.50 11.30
C PRO A 166 -24.90 -0.62 12.36
N SER A 167 -24.36 -0.31 13.55
CA SER A 167 -24.28 -1.24 14.68
C SER A 167 -24.80 -0.59 15.96
N SER A 168 -25.24 -1.41 16.92
CA SER A 168 -25.72 -0.92 18.23
C SER A 168 -24.55 -0.38 19.07
N SER A 169 -24.83 0.35 20.15
CA SER A 169 -23.78 0.86 21.04
C SER A 169 -22.93 -0.25 21.66
N ASP A 170 -23.54 -1.39 21.98
CA ASP A 170 -22.85 -2.54 22.58
C ASP A 170 -21.91 -3.22 21.55
N ASP A 171 -22.32 -3.25 20.28
CA ASP A 171 -21.48 -3.74 19.18
C ASP A 171 -20.22 -2.87 18.99
N GLN A 172 -20.31 -1.56 19.24
CA GLN A 172 -19.17 -0.64 19.08
C GLN A 172 -18.09 -0.85 20.15
N GLU A 173 -18.45 -1.22 21.38
CA GLU A 173 -17.46 -1.56 22.42
C GLU A 173 -16.70 -2.84 22.07
N LEU A 174 -17.38 -3.84 21.50
CA LEU A 174 -16.76 -5.10 21.05
C LEU A 174 -15.81 -4.91 19.85
N MET A 175 -15.93 -3.80 19.12
CA MET A 175 -15.08 -3.48 17.97
C MET A 175 -13.78 -2.75 18.35
N LYS A 176 -13.62 -2.37 19.62
CA LYS A 176 -12.41 -1.68 20.08
C LYS A 176 -11.23 -2.64 20.11
N ILE A 177 -10.12 -2.16 19.56
CA ILE A 177 -8.85 -2.86 19.61
C ILE A 177 -8.30 -2.81 21.03
N ARG A 178 -7.71 -3.92 21.48
CA ARG A 178 -7.05 -4.00 22.78
C ARG A 178 -5.91 -3.01 22.89
N SER A 179 -5.64 -2.53 24.10
CA SER A 179 -4.58 -1.56 24.39
C SER A 179 -3.21 -1.97 23.87
N GLU A 180 -2.88 -3.25 23.99
CA GLU A 180 -1.60 -3.84 23.61
C GLU A 180 -1.39 -3.76 22.09
N ILE A 181 -2.43 -4.05 21.32
CA ILE A 181 -2.41 -3.96 19.85
C ILE A 181 -2.43 -2.48 19.41
N GLN A 182 -3.15 -1.61 20.12
CA GLN A 182 -3.12 -0.18 19.86
C GLN A 182 -1.73 0.43 20.11
N GLU A 183 -1.04 0.01 21.18
CA GLU A 183 0.34 0.41 21.45
C GLU A 183 1.30 -0.11 20.37
N TYR A 184 1.12 -1.34 19.89
CA TYR A 184 1.86 -1.89 18.76
C TYR A 184 1.74 -1.02 17.50
N PHE A 185 0.52 -0.61 17.13
CA PHE A 185 0.32 0.30 15.99
C PHE A 185 0.94 1.68 16.22
N ASN A 186 0.81 2.26 17.42
CA ASN A 186 1.44 3.54 17.75
C ASN A 186 2.97 3.47 17.59
N ASN A 187 3.59 2.39 18.06
CA ASN A 187 5.04 2.19 17.94
C ASN A 187 5.49 2.09 16.48
N ILE A 188 4.73 1.40 15.63
CA ILE A 188 4.98 1.37 14.19
C ILE A 188 4.89 2.77 13.59
N ILE A 189 3.81 3.50 13.86
CA ILE A 189 3.56 4.82 13.27
C ILE A 189 4.67 5.81 13.64
N ILE A 190 5.10 5.80 14.91
CA ILE A 190 6.22 6.63 15.39
C ILE A 190 7.52 6.23 14.69
N LYS A 191 7.81 4.94 14.57
CA LYS A 191 9.02 4.43 13.91
C LYS A 191 9.08 4.85 12.43
N GLU A 192 7.94 4.88 11.75
CA GLU A 192 7.81 5.31 10.36
C GLU A 192 7.72 6.84 10.20
N ASN A 193 7.99 7.61 11.27
CA ASN A 193 7.95 9.08 11.31
C ASN A 193 6.60 9.67 10.91
N SER A 194 5.50 9.01 11.27
CA SER A 194 4.14 9.48 11.07
C SER A 194 3.46 9.80 12.41
N MET A 195 2.23 10.31 12.36
CA MET A 195 1.37 10.58 13.52
C MET A 195 0.01 9.94 13.28
N LEU A 196 -0.62 9.43 14.33
CA LEU A 196 -1.98 8.90 14.27
C LEU A 196 -2.97 10.01 14.66
N ASP A 197 -3.71 10.51 13.68
CA ASP A 197 -4.69 11.57 13.86
C ASP A 197 -6.11 11.05 13.75
N LYS A 198 -7.07 11.78 14.33
CA LYS A 198 -8.50 11.44 14.22
C LYS A 198 -8.90 11.26 12.74
N ASN A 199 -9.67 10.21 12.48
CA ASN A 199 -10.11 9.73 11.17
C ASN A 199 -9.02 9.07 10.31
N ASP A 200 -7.82 8.86 10.84
CA ASP A 200 -6.86 7.97 10.19
C ASP A 200 -7.35 6.52 10.22
N VAL A 201 -6.88 5.77 9.23
CA VAL A 201 -7.19 4.36 9.05
C VAL A 201 -5.88 3.59 9.03
N ILE A 202 -5.86 2.48 9.75
CA ILE A 202 -4.83 1.45 9.64
C ILE A 202 -5.41 0.33 8.79
N ILE A 203 -4.72 0.02 7.69
CA ILE A 203 -5.05 -1.09 6.81
C ILE A 203 -4.03 -2.18 7.01
N ILE A 204 -4.54 -3.40 7.13
CA ILE A 204 -3.73 -4.59 7.32
C ILE A 204 -4.02 -5.55 6.18
N GLY A 205 -3.10 -5.65 5.23
CA GLY A 205 -3.18 -6.56 4.09
C GLY A 205 -2.52 -7.90 4.40
N LEU A 206 -3.16 -8.98 3.96
CA LEU A 206 -2.70 -10.35 4.17
C LEU A 206 -2.38 -11.04 2.86
N ALA A 207 -1.31 -11.84 2.85
CA ALA A 207 -1.01 -12.75 1.76
C ALA A 207 -0.11 -13.92 2.21
N LYS A 208 0.20 -14.83 1.28
CA LYS A 208 1.12 -15.96 1.53
C LYS A 208 2.60 -15.56 1.59
N ASP A 209 2.94 -14.38 1.07
CA ASP A 209 4.30 -13.86 1.04
C ASP A 209 4.34 -12.35 1.23
N PRO A 210 5.46 -11.79 1.73
CA PRO A 210 5.55 -10.36 2.05
C PRO A 210 5.33 -9.45 0.84
N GLU A 211 5.83 -9.83 -0.34
CA GLU A 211 5.66 -9.05 -1.57
C GLU A 211 4.17 -8.90 -1.92
N THR A 212 3.40 -9.98 -1.85
CA THR A 212 1.95 -9.95 -2.10
C THR A 212 1.19 -9.24 -0.97
N ALA A 213 1.67 -9.31 0.28
CA ALA A 213 1.03 -8.60 1.40
C ALA A 213 1.15 -7.08 1.23
N ARG A 214 2.29 -6.57 0.74
CA ARG A 214 2.47 -5.16 0.39
C ARG A 214 1.49 -4.72 -0.70
N LEU A 215 1.33 -5.52 -1.76
CA LEU A 215 0.35 -5.27 -2.82
C LEU A 215 -1.08 -5.26 -2.26
N ALA A 216 -1.44 -6.24 -1.43
CA ALA A 216 -2.77 -6.36 -0.83
C ALA A 216 -3.11 -5.15 0.04
N SER A 217 -2.19 -4.76 0.93
CA SER A 217 -2.36 -3.61 1.83
C SER A 217 -2.48 -2.30 1.04
N LEU A 218 -1.58 -2.07 0.09
CA LEU A 218 -1.62 -0.87 -0.74
C LEU A 218 -2.89 -0.83 -1.61
N ASN A 219 -3.28 -1.93 -2.26
CA ASN A 219 -4.44 -1.92 -3.14
C ASN A 219 -5.74 -1.66 -2.36
N ALA A 220 -5.84 -2.14 -1.13
CA ALA A 220 -6.91 -1.79 -0.22
C ALA A 220 -6.88 -0.28 0.13
N ALA A 221 -5.71 0.27 0.46
CA ALA A 221 -5.55 1.70 0.75
C ALA A 221 -5.94 2.61 -0.42
N LEU A 222 -5.56 2.23 -1.64
CA LEU A 222 -5.89 2.96 -2.86
C LEU A 222 -7.39 3.07 -3.15
N THR A 223 -8.25 2.28 -2.48
CA THR A 223 -9.71 2.44 -2.60
C THR A 223 -10.28 3.60 -1.79
N LEU A 224 -9.50 4.16 -0.86
CA LEU A 224 -9.92 5.23 0.04
C LEU A 224 -9.51 6.63 -0.45
N ILE A 225 -8.63 6.72 -1.44
CA ILE A 225 -8.09 7.98 -1.99
C ILE A 225 -8.59 8.19 -3.42
#